data_AF-A0A346NNB9-F1
#
_entry.id   AF-A0A346NNB9-F1
#
_cell.length_a   1.000
_cell.length_b   1.000
_cell.length_c   1.000
_cell.angle_alpha   90.00
_cell.angle_beta   90.00
_cell.angle_gamma   90.00
#
_symmetry.space_group_name_H-M   'P 1'
#
loop_
_entity.id
_entity.type
_entity.pdbx_description
1 polymer ?
#
loop_
_entity_poly.entity_id
_entity_poly.type
_entity_poly.pdbx_seq_one_letter_code
_entity_poly.pdbx_strand_id
1 'polypeptide(L)'
;MTAQHCEAIYYQAQWREMNTCPLDSYFLLTQHTGFEQAGTALTRGYIAEWEIIDDRLYLCSVTTDPPASPNLIETLFPGCSKRVFAHWYSGVLVLPEGATLPYLHVGFAGQREKQRLLYLKKGVVTGSIIKESPPCLLRFMDI
;
A
#
# COMPACT_ATOMS: atom_id res chain seq x y z
N MET A 1 -12.45 10.90 12.05
CA MET A 1 -12.12 9.87 11.04
C MET A 1 -10.79 9.27 11.44
N THR A 2 -10.70 7.94 11.54
CA THR A 2 -9.46 7.22 11.86
C THR A 2 -8.74 6.91 10.56
N ALA A 3 -7.43 7.15 10.49
CA ALA A 3 -6.65 6.86 9.30
C ALA A 3 -6.50 5.34 9.11
N GLN A 4 -6.58 4.89 7.86
CA GLN A 4 -6.29 3.50 7.50
C GLN A 4 -4.78 3.22 7.63
N HIS A 5 -4.42 2.06 8.16
CA HIS A 5 -3.03 1.62 8.24
C HIS A 5 -2.39 1.55 6.86
N CYS A 6 -1.18 2.08 6.71
CA CYS A 6 -0.40 1.93 5.48
C CYS A 6 0.01 0.47 5.27
N GLU A 7 0.34 0.13 4.02
CA GLU A 7 1.10 -1.08 3.71
C GLU A 7 2.59 -0.78 3.83
N ALA A 8 3.43 -1.81 3.85
CA ALA A 8 4.89 -1.65 3.88
C ALA A 8 5.49 -2.11 2.55
N ILE A 9 6.55 -1.44 2.11
CA ILE A 9 7.31 -1.84 0.94
C ILE A 9 8.81 -1.66 1.17
N TYR A 10 9.59 -2.67 0.78
CA TYR A 10 11.03 -2.57 0.70
C TYR A 10 11.44 -2.11 -0.71
N TYR A 11 11.98 -0.89 -0.80
CA TYR A 11 12.36 -0.25 -2.06
C TYR A 11 13.63 0.60 -1.88
N GLN A 12 14.60 0.43 -2.80
CA GLN A 12 15.91 1.09 -2.74
C GLN A 12 16.62 0.85 -1.40
N ALA A 13 16.69 -0.41 -0.99
CA ALA A 13 17.34 -0.87 0.24
C ALA A 13 16.76 -0.29 1.56
N GLN A 14 15.54 0.24 1.53
CA GLN A 14 14.89 0.83 2.69
C GLN A 14 13.42 0.41 2.78
N TRP A 15 12.95 0.17 4.01
CA TRP A 15 11.53 0.01 4.30
C TRP A 15 10.82 1.35 4.25
N ARG A 16 9.67 1.38 3.60
CA ARG A 16 8.84 2.57 3.41
C ARG A 16 7.37 2.21 3.64
N GLU A 17 6.60 3.21 4.04
CA GLU A 17 5.14 3.14 3.97
C GLU A 17 4.68 3.15 2.51
N MET A 18 3.54 2.53 2.25
CA MET A 18 2.86 2.50 0.98
C MET A 18 1.37 2.77 1.17
N ASN A 19 0.87 3.81 0.49
CA ASN A 19 -0.51 4.26 0.58
C ASN A 19 -1.32 3.77 -0.63
N THR A 20 -1.15 2.50 -0.95
CA THR A 20 -1.79 1.83 -2.08
C THR A 20 -1.98 0.38 -1.69
N CYS A 21 -3.04 -0.26 -2.18
CA CYS A 21 -3.39 -1.65 -1.83
C CYS A 21 -3.47 -2.50 -3.10
N PRO A 22 -2.33 -2.98 -3.66
CA PRO A 22 -2.34 -3.79 -4.88
C PRO A 22 -3.08 -5.13 -4.74
N LEU A 23 -3.23 -5.64 -3.52
CA LEU A 23 -3.95 -6.88 -3.24
C LEU A 23 -5.48 -6.70 -3.38
N ASP A 24 -6.03 -5.50 -3.16
CA ASP A 24 -7.45 -5.21 -3.43
C ASP A 24 -7.79 -5.43 -4.91
N SER A 25 -6.86 -5.09 -5.81
CA SER A 25 -7.02 -5.34 -7.25
C SER A 25 -7.10 -6.83 -7.56
N TYR A 26 -6.35 -7.66 -6.82
CA TYR A 26 -6.42 -9.12 -6.95
C TYR A 26 -7.79 -9.64 -6.51
N PHE A 27 -8.29 -9.18 -5.36
CA PHE A 27 -9.60 -9.60 -4.87
C PHE A 27 -10.74 -9.23 -5.83
N LEU A 28 -10.68 -8.03 -6.41
CA LEU A 28 -11.64 -7.62 -7.42
C LEU A 28 -11.59 -8.51 -8.66
N LEU A 29 -10.40 -8.83 -9.17
CA LEU A 29 -10.22 -9.67 -10.36
C LEU A 29 -10.67 -11.12 -10.14
N THR A 30 -10.49 -11.64 -8.93
CA THR A 30 -10.81 -13.03 -8.57
C THR A 30 -12.20 -13.19 -7.94
N GLN A 31 -12.93 -12.09 -7.72
CA GLN A 31 -14.18 -12.04 -6.96
C GLN A 31 -14.04 -12.64 -5.55
N HIS A 32 -12.83 -12.59 -5.00
CA HIS A 32 -12.57 -13.00 -3.62
C HIS A 32 -13.17 -11.95 -2.66
N THR A 33 -13.84 -12.40 -1.60
CA THR A 33 -14.56 -11.51 -0.67
C THR A 33 -13.65 -10.65 0.21
N GLY A 34 -12.34 -10.85 0.14
CA GLY A 34 -11.35 -10.15 0.97
C GLY A 34 -11.34 -10.68 2.41
N PHE A 35 -11.03 -9.80 3.35
CA PHE A 35 -10.97 -10.10 4.79
C PHE A 35 -11.97 -9.26 5.58
N GLU A 36 -12.41 -9.77 6.72
CA GLU A 36 -13.31 -9.03 7.60
C GLU A 36 -12.61 -7.79 8.19
N GLN A 37 -13.38 -6.73 8.36
CA GLN A 37 -12.89 -5.50 8.96
C GLN A 37 -12.45 -5.72 10.42
N ALA A 38 -11.17 -5.50 10.69
CA ALA A 38 -10.59 -5.64 12.03
C ALA A 38 -10.83 -4.41 12.93
N GLY A 39 -11.23 -3.28 12.37
CA GLY A 39 -11.51 -2.05 13.11
C GLY A 39 -11.61 -0.81 12.22
N THR A 40 -11.81 0.37 12.81
CA THR A 40 -11.95 1.63 12.05
C THR A 40 -10.64 2.11 11.41
N ALA A 41 -9.49 1.64 11.89
CA ALA A 41 -8.17 1.90 11.32
C ALA A 41 -7.71 0.82 10.31
N LEU A 42 -8.46 -0.29 10.18
CA LEU A 42 -8.14 -1.40 9.29
C LEU A 42 -9.41 -1.96 8.65
N THR A 43 -10.12 -1.07 7.95
CA THR A 43 -11.36 -1.37 7.22
C THR A 43 -11.17 -2.45 6.16
N ARG A 44 -9.97 -2.55 5.56
CA ARG A 44 -9.64 -3.58 4.55
C ARG A 44 -9.43 -4.98 5.12
N GLY A 45 -9.24 -5.12 6.43
CA GLY A 45 -9.09 -6.41 7.11
C GLY A 45 -7.71 -7.08 6.99
N TYR A 46 -6.75 -6.50 6.26
CA TYR A 46 -5.39 -7.03 6.15
C TYR A 46 -4.30 -5.95 6.12
N ILE A 47 -3.05 -6.31 6.40
CA ILE A 47 -1.86 -5.51 6.11
C ILE A 47 -0.94 -6.34 5.24
N ALA A 48 -0.43 -5.76 4.15
CA ALA A 48 0.47 -6.42 3.24
C ALA A 48 1.86 -5.78 3.27
N GLU A 49 2.88 -6.63 3.10
CA GLU A 49 4.27 -6.22 2.91
C GLU A 49 4.72 -6.59 1.50
N TRP A 50 5.40 -5.66 0.86
CA TRP A 50 5.81 -5.76 -0.53
C TRP A 50 7.31 -5.51 -0.69
N GLU A 51 7.84 -5.92 -1.84
CA GLU A 51 9.22 -5.69 -2.20
C GLU A 51 9.33 -5.42 -3.70
N ILE A 52 10.24 -4.51 -4.09
CA ILE A 52 10.65 -4.37 -5.49
C ILE A 52 12.04 -4.96 -5.68
N ILE A 53 12.15 -5.98 -6.54
CA ILE A 53 13.41 -6.62 -6.94
C ILE A 53 13.45 -6.64 -8.46
N ASP A 54 14.53 -6.16 -9.05
CA ASP A 54 14.73 -6.12 -10.51
C ASP A 54 13.50 -5.54 -11.24
N ASP A 55 13.04 -4.38 -10.76
CA ASP A 55 11.86 -3.66 -11.25
C ASP A 55 10.53 -4.45 -11.19
N ARG A 56 10.45 -5.51 -10.39
CA ARG A 56 9.24 -6.31 -10.22
C ARG A 56 8.70 -6.19 -8.80
N LEU A 57 7.40 -5.97 -8.69
CA LEU A 57 6.67 -5.95 -7.43
C LEU A 57 6.36 -7.38 -6.96
N TYR A 58 6.72 -7.67 -5.72
CA TYR A 58 6.43 -8.92 -5.04
C TYR A 58 5.63 -8.67 -3.77
N LEU A 59 4.62 -9.51 -3.54
CA LEU A 59 3.95 -9.64 -2.25
C LEU A 59 4.76 -10.61 -1.38
N CYS A 60 5.19 -10.17 -0.20
CA CYS A 60 6.05 -10.93 0.70
C CYS A 60 5.29 -11.45 1.92
N SER A 61 4.31 -10.68 2.43
CA SER A 61 3.52 -11.06 3.60
C SER A 61 2.12 -10.47 3.53
N VAL A 62 1.15 -11.17 4.10
CA VAL A 62 -0.20 -10.67 4.37
C VAL A 62 -0.57 -11.10 5.78
N THR A 63 -1.01 -10.15 6.59
CA THR A 63 -1.46 -10.37 7.97
C THR A 63 -2.87 -9.83 8.16
N THR A 64 -3.65 -10.46 9.05
CA THR A 64 -5.01 -10.05 9.42
C THR A 64 -5.13 -10.05 10.94
N ASP A 65 -6.13 -9.36 11.47
CA ASP A 65 -6.47 -9.40 12.90
C ASP A 65 -7.99 -9.61 13.08
N PRO A 66 -8.45 -10.76 13.59
CA PRO A 66 -7.65 -11.90 14.02
C PRO A 66 -6.93 -12.61 12.84
N PRO A 67 -5.85 -13.37 13.09
CA PRO A 67 -5.15 -14.12 12.04
C PRO A 67 -6.05 -15.15 11.35
N ALA A 68 -6.23 -15.03 10.03
CA ALA A 68 -7.09 -15.90 9.24
C ALA A 68 -6.45 -17.28 8.94
N SER A 69 -5.13 -17.32 8.80
CA SER A 69 -4.36 -18.54 8.50
C SER A 69 -2.90 -18.36 8.92
N PRO A 70 -2.21 -19.42 9.38
CA PRO A 70 -0.77 -19.36 9.68
C PRO A 70 0.08 -19.13 8.42
N ASN A 71 -0.40 -19.49 7.22
CA ASN A 71 0.28 -19.22 5.95
C ASN A 71 -0.69 -18.61 4.93
N LEU A 72 -0.96 -17.31 5.08
CA LEU A 72 -1.96 -16.62 4.28
C LEU A 72 -1.52 -16.43 2.82
N ILE A 73 -0.22 -16.32 2.55
CA ILE A 73 0.32 -16.28 1.19
C ILE A 73 -0.01 -17.57 0.44
N GLU A 74 0.28 -18.73 1.02
CA GLU A 74 -0.02 -20.02 0.39
C GLU A 74 -1.54 -20.26 0.27
N THR A 75 -2.32 -19.73 1.21
CA THR A 75 -3.79 -19.78 1.16
C THR A 75 -4.34 -18.98 -0.02
N LEU A 76 -3.83 -17.77 -0.25
CA LEU A 76 -4.26 -16.88 -1.34
C LEU A 76 -3.65 -17.27 -2.70
N PHE A 77 -2.44 -17.83 -2.69
CA PHE A 77 -1.65 -18.19 -3.86
C PHE A 77 -1.05 -19.59 -3.68
N PRO A 78 -1.84 -20.66 -3.96
CA PRO A 78 -1.40 -22.03 -3.78
C PRO A 78 -0.10 -22.34 -4.54
N GLY A 79 0.86 -22.98 -3.85
CA GLY A 79 2.18 -23.31 -4.41
C GLY A 79 3.23 -22.20 -4.29
N CYS A 80 2.90 -21.05 -3.70
CA CYS A 80 3.85 -19.98 -3.39
C CYS A 80 4.00 -19.84 -1.87
N SER A 81 5.24 -19.91 -1.35
CA SER A 81 5.49 -19.87 0.10
C SER A 81 6.41 -18.74 0.58
N LYS A 82 7.10 -18.03 -0.33
CA LYS A 82 8.05 -16.96 0.05
C LYS A 82 7.64 -15.59 -0.44
N ARG A 83 7.30 -15.48 -1.72
CA ARG A 83 6.89 -14.23 -2.36
C ARG A 83 6.09 -14.52 -3.62
N VAL A 84 5.18 -13.63 -3.98
CA VAL A 84 4.33 -13.76 -5.16
C VAL A 84 4.58 -12.58 -6.09
N PHE A 85 4.94 -12.86 -7.34
CA PHE A 85 5.07 -11.81 -8.34
C PHE A 85 3.69 -11.21 -8.65
N ALA A 86 3.55 -9.91 -8.45
CA ALA A 86 2.29 -9.17 -8.53
C ALA A 86 1.86 -8.87 -9.98
N HIS A 87 1.89 -9.86 -10.86
CA HIS A 87 1.62 -9.69 -12.29
C HIS A 87 0.20 -9.20 -12.61
N TRP A 88 -0.73 -9.33 -11.66
CA TRP A 88 -2.09 -8.83 -11.78
C TRP A 88 -2.18 -7.30 -11.69
N TYR A 89 -1.22 -6.65 -11.01
CA TYR A 89 -1.34 -5.23 -10.69
C TYR A 89 -0.84 -4.33 -11.83
N SER A 90 -1.65 -3.36 -12.22
CA SER A 90 -1.25 -2.23 -13.07
C SER A 90 -1.83 -0.96 -12.49
N GLY A 91 -0.99 0.02 -12.19
CA GLY A 91 -1.40 1.19 -11.41
C GLY A 91 -0.21 2.01 -10.95
N VAL A 92 -0.42 2.81 -9.91
CA VAL A 92 0.62 3.66 -9.33
C VAL A 92 0.76 3.33 -7.85
N LEU A 93 1.95 2.92 -7.42
CA LEU A 93 2.26 2.83 -6.00
C LEU A 93 2.61 4.22 -5.48
N VAL A 94 1.98 4.61 -4.38
CA VAL A 94 2.20 5.90 -3.72
C VAL A 94 3.01 5.68 -2.45
N LEU A 95 4.29 6.08 -2.48
CA LEU A 95 5.18 6.00 -1.33
C LEU A 95 5.31 7.39 -0.72
N PRO A 96 4.68 7.67 0.43
CA PRO A 96 4.83 8.96 1.08
C PRO A 96 6.27 9.13 1.61
N GLU A 97 6.84 10.32 1.39
CA GLU A 97 8.21 10.68 1.76
C GLU A 97 8.25 12.07 2.43
N GLY A 98 9.23 12.30 3.30
CA GLY A 98 9.40 13.57 4.00
C GLY A 98 8.57 13.70 5.28
N ALA A 99 8.47 14.92 5.81
CA ALA A 99 7.77 15.15 7.07
C ALA A 99 6.25 14.98 6.93
N THR A 100 5.58 14.62 8.02
CA THR A 100 4.13 14.62 8.09
C THR A 100 3.62 16.05 8.11
N LEU A 101 2.72 16.39 7.20
CA LEU A 101 2.06 17.69 7.20
C LEU A 101 0.99 17.72 8.30
N PRO A 102 0.87 18.82 9.07
CA PRO A 102 -0.18 18.94 10.05
C PRO A 102 -1.56 18.99 9.38
N TYR A 103 -2.51 18.26 9.98
CA TYR A 103 -3.96 18.36 9.71
C TYR A 103 -4.43 17.90 8.32
N LEU A 104 -4.59 16.59 8.16
CA LEU A 104 -5.61 16.01 7.28
C LEU A 104 -6.00 14.60 7.78
N HIS A 105 -7.26 14.39 8.14
CA HIS A 105 -7.78 13.15 8.75
C HIS A 105 -8.51 12.22 7.76
N VAL A 106 -8.15 12.23 6.46
CA VAL A 106 -8.86 11.41 5.45
C VAL A 106 -7.88 10.48 4.73
N GLY A 107 -8.20 9.19 4.68
CA GLY A 107 -7.40 8.16 4.00
C GLY A 107 -6.37 7.48 4.90
N PHE A 108 -5.13 7.37 4.42
CA PHE A 108 -3.99 6.81 5.17
C PHE A 108 -3.43 7.81 6.20
N ALA A 109 -2.38 7.43 6.95
CA ALA A 109 -1.84 8.13 8.14
C ALA A 109 -1.22 9.53 7.88
N GLY A 110 -2.02 10.47 7.36
CA GLY A 110 -1.65 11.86 7.11
C GLY A 110 -0.99 12.09 5.74
N GLN A 111 -1.06 13.33 5.26
CA GLN A 111 -0.34 13.75 4.06
C GLN A 111 1.14 14.00 4.39
N ARG A 112 2.05 13.61 3.49
CA ARG A 112 3.47 13.94 3.59
C ARG A 112 3.88 15.00 2.58
N GLU A 113 4.95 15.72 2.86
CA GLU A 113 5.49 16.79 2.02
C GLU A 113 5.72 16.34 0.57
N LYS A 114 6.11 15.08 0.37
CA LYS A 114 6.39 14.53 -0.95
C LYS A 114 5.82 13.13 -1.07
N GLN A 115 5.58 12.72 -2.30
CA GLN A 115 5.18 11.36 -2.63
C GLN A 115 6.03 10.89 -3.80
N ARG A 116 6.63 9.71 -3.66
CA ARG A 116 7.20 9.00 -4.79
C ARG A 116 6.09 8.15 -5.42
N LEU A 117 5.89 8.35 -6.71
CA LEU A 117 4.93 7.61 -7.52
C LEU A 117 5.69 6.63 -8.39
N LEU A 118 5.42 5.33 -8.22
CA LEU A 118 5.98 4.28 -9.06
C LEU A 118 4.89 3.79 -10.02
N TYR A 119 5.14 3.88 -11.33
CA TYR A 119 4.19 3.43 -12.36
C TYR A 119 4.41 1.97 -12.67
N LEU A 120 3.39 1.14 -12.48
CA LEU A 120 3.47 -0.30 -12.70
C LEU A 120 2.57 -0.75 -13.83
N LYS A 121 3.08 -1.67 -14.66
CA LYS A 121 2.33 -2.40 -15.68
C LYS A 121 2.56 -3.88 -15.49
N LYS A 122 1.51 -4.62 -15.14
CA LYS A 122 1.55 -6.08 -14.86
C LYS A 122 2.66 -6.45 -13.86
N GLY A 123 2.75 -5.72 -12.76
CA GLY A 123 3.73 -5.92 -11.70
C GLY A 123 5.14 -5.40 -12.01
N VAL A 124 5.39 -4.83 -13.19
CA VAL A 124 6.70 -4.30 -13.58
C VAL A 124 6.72 -2.78 -13.48
N VAL A 125 7.73 -2.23 -12.82
CA VAL A 125 7.98 -0.79 -12.74
C VAL A 125 8.40 -0.28 -14.12
N THR A 126 7.70 0.75 -14.59
CA THR A 126 7.90 1.38 -15.90
C THR A 126 8.43 2.81 -15.79
N GLY A 127 8.39 3.38 -14.58
CA GLY A 127 8.89 4.71 -14.30
C GLY A 127 8.63 5.12 -12.87
N SER A 128 9.31 6.18 -12.44
CA SER A 128 9.11 6.79 -11.13
C SER A 128 9.20 8.31 -11.21
N ILE A 129 8.34 9.01 -10.48
CA ILE A 129 8.45 10.46 -10.28
C ILE A 129 8.33 10.81 -8.81
N ILE A 130 8.85 11.98 -8.43
CA ILE A 130 8.61 12.59 -7.14
C ILE A 130 7.63 13.74 -7.36
N LYS A 131 6.53 13.75 -6.61
CA LYS A 131 5.55 14.81 -6.61
C LYS A 131 5.55 15.48 -5.25
N GLU A 132 5.66 16.81 -5.22
CA GLU A 132 5.47 17.56 -3.99
C GLU A 132 3.98 17.68 -3.67
N SER A 133 3.65 17.49 -2.39
CA SER A 133 2.33 17.83 -1.88
C SER A 133 2.26 19.34 -1.72
N PRO A 134 1.19 20.01 -2.20
CA PRO A 134 1.01 21.41 -1.87
C PRO A 134 0.96 21.55 -0.34
N PRO A 135 1.59 22.58 0.25
CA PRO A 135 1.45 22.85 1.67
C PRO A 135 -0.05 23.00 2.00
N CYS A 136 -0.50 22.47 3.13
CA CYS A 136 -1.88 22.62 3.59
C CYS A 136 -2.28 24.10 3.53
N LEU A 137 -3.17 24.46 2.60
CA LEU A 137 -3.61 25.84 2.36
C LEU A 137 -4.53 26.40 3.46
N LEU A 138 -4.78 25.64 4.54
CA LEU A 138 -5.60 26.08 5.67
C LEU A 138 -4.95 27.19 6.52
N ARG A 139 -3.73 27.66 6.19
CA ARG A 139 -3.12 28.83 6.81
C ARG A 139 -3.44 30.18 6.13
N PHE A 140 -4.27 30.19 5.09
CA PHE A 140 -4.61 31.41 4.32
C PHE A 140 -6.10 31.78 4.30
N MET A 141 -6.92 31.21 5.19
CA MET A 141 -8.33 31.62 5.34
C MET A 141 -8.62 32.30 6.68
N ASP A 142 -7.62 32.94 7.27
CA ASP A 142 -7.82 33.94 8.33
C ASP A 142 -7.82 35.34 7.68
N ILE A 143 -8.94 35.74 7.06
CA ILE A 143 -9.32 37.14 6.81
C ILE A 143 -10.79 37.30 7.11
#